data_AF-A0A0C3Q851-F1
#
_entry.id   AF-A0A0C3Q851-F1
#
_cell.length_a   1.000
_cell.length_b   1.000
_cell.length_c   1.000
_cell.angle_alpha   90.00
_cell.angle_beta   90.00
_cell.angle_gamma   90.00
#
_symmetry.space_group_name_H-M   'P 1'
#
loop_
_entity.id
_entity.type
_entity.pdbx_description
1 polymer ?
#
loop_
_entity_poly.entity_id
_entity_poly.type
_entity_poly.pdbx_seq_one_letter_code
_entity_poly.pdbx_strand_id
1 'polypeptide(L)'
;MYKLNSQSSGKGEARATTLRRTAKTTPNPNERKLDARLRSWEDALLGGGKGRRDGGGGGDKKGSGKHREGDIVGQHAAKIGSENVGYQLLQAMGWSEGDRMGVTGGLEAPIHAVFKATKLGLGSI
;
A
#
# COMPACT_ATOMS: atom_id res chain seq x y z
N MET A 1 -12.14 12.21 19.89
CA MET A 1 -12.49 13.29 18.94
C MET A 1 -11.85 14.56 19.47
N TYR A 2 -10.87 15.10 18.75
CA TYR A 2 -10.10 16.24 19.24
C TYR A 2 -10.95 17.49 19.17
N LYS A 3 -11.34 18.04 20.32
CA LYS A 3 -12.11 19.29 20.43
C LYS A 3 -11.20 20.49 20.19
N LEU A 4 -10.59 20.55 19.01
CA LEU A 4 -9.74 21.65 18.56
C LEU A 4 -10.60 22.74 17.93
N ASN A 5 -10.20 24.00 18.11
CA ASN A 5 -10.81 25.11 17.39
C ASN A 5 -9.97 25.38 16.13
N SER A 6 -10.64 25.47 14.98
CA SER A 6 -10.02 25.89 13.72
C SER A 6 -10.13 27.40 13.58
N GLN A 7 -9.03 28.06 13.23
CA GLN A 7 -9.01 29.48 12.85
C GLN A 7 -8.26 29.67 11.54
N SER A 8 -8.90 30.32 10.57
CA SER A 8 -8.26 30.73 9.32
C SER A 8 -7.45 32.00 9.59
N SER A 9 -6.15 31.96 9.32
CA SER A 9 -5.27 33.13 9.33
C SER A 9 -4.88 33.51 7.90
N GLY A 10 -4.89 34.80 7.57
CA GLY A 10 -4.48 35.32 6.25
C GLY A 10 -5.64 35.69 5.32
N LYS A 11 -5.30 36.18 4.12
CA LYS A 11 -6.25 36.59 3.06
C LYS A 11 -5.77 36.04 1.71
N GLY A 12 -6.73 35.67 0.85
CA GLY A 12 -6.43 35.15 -0.49
C GLY A 12 -5.59 33.87 -0.47
N GLU A 13 -4.57 33.83 -1.31
CA GLU A 13 -3.63 32.70 -1.49
C GLU A 13 -2.78 32.42 -0.24
N ALA A 14 -2.58 33.41 0.62
CA ALA A 14 -1.87 33.26 1.90
C ALA A 14 -2.77 32.80 3.07
N ARG A 15 -3.99 32.32 2.79
CA ARG A 15 -4.87 31.77 3.85
C ARG A 15 -4.36 30.39 4.30
N ALA A 16 -4.02 30.29 5.57
CA ALA A 16 -3.67 29.05 6.24
C ALA A 16 -4.67 28.73 7.36
N THR A 17 -4.99 27.45 7.54
CA THR A 17 -5.81 26.99 8.66
C THR A 17 -4.91 26.67 9.85
N THR A 18 -5.08 27.40 10.95
CA THR A 18 -4.38 27.15 12.21
C THR A 18 -5.30 26.45 13.20
N LEU A 19 -4.80 25.40 13.85
CA LEU A 19 -5.55 24.65 14.86
C LEU A 19 -5.07 25.05 16.25
N ARG A 20 -6.01 25.41 17.15
CA ARG A 20 -5.70 25.74 18.55
C ARG A 20 -6.28 24.71 19.50
N ARG A 21 -5.46 24.28 20.47
CA ARG A 21 -5.86 23.37 21.55
C ARG A 21 -6.82 24.06 22.52
N THR A 22 -7.92 23.41 22.85
CA THR A 22 -8.86 23.85 23.90
C THR A 22 -8.73 23.01 25.15
N ALA A 23 -9.29 23.46 26.29
CA ALA A 23 -9.33 22.70 27.55
C ALA A 23 -10.03 21.33 27.44
N LYS A 24 -10.85 21.11 26.40
CA LYS A 24 -11.55 19.84 26.16
C LYS A 24 -10.80 18.92 25.18
N THR A 25 -9.57 19.28 24.80
CA THR A 25 -8.73 18.45 23.91
C THR A 25 -8.15 17.29 24.70
N THR A 26 -8.55 16.07 24.34
CA THR A 26 -8.03 14.85 24.95
C THR A 26 -6.68 14.47 24.29
N PRO A 27 -5.61 14.18 25.06
CA PRO A 27 -4.31 13.83 24.50
C PRO A 27 -4.32 12.49 23.75
N ASN A 28 -5.11 11.52 24.22
CA ASN A 28 -5.27 10.22 23.58
C ASN A 28 -6.65 10.15 22.92
N PRO A 29 -6.76 10.25 21.58
CA PRO A 29 -8.03 10.05 20.92
C PRO A 29 -8.42 8.57 20.99
N ASN A 30 -9.72 8.30 20.94
CA ASN A 30 -10.18 6.97 20.60
C ASN A 30 -9.96 6.74 19.10
N GLU A 31 -8.86 6.06 18.77
CA GLU A 31 -8.41 5.79 17.39
C GLU A 31 -9.49 5.09 16.57
N ARG A 32 -10.21 4.13 17.18
CA ARG A 32 -11.31 3.41 16.51
C ARG A 32 -12.41 4.34 15.97
N LYS A 33 -12.71 5.44 16.68
CA LYS A 33 -13.70 6.42 16.21
C LYS A 33 -13.13 7.34 15.12
N LEU A 34 -11.82 7.61 15.13
CA LEU A 34 -11.16 8.38 14.09
C LEU A 34 -11.09 7.58 12.79
N ASP A 35 -10.66 6.32 12.87
CA ASP A 35 -10.59 5.42 11.71
C ASP A 35 -11.94 5.24 11.05
N ALA A 36 -13.01 5.07 11.83
CA ALA A 36 -14.37 4.97 11.30
C ALA A 36 -14.80 6.23 10.54
N ARG A 37 -14.38 7.42 11.00
CA ARG A 37 -14.72 8.70 10.34
C ARG A 37 -13.86 8.95 9.11
N LEU A 38 -12.57 8.60 9.16
CA LEU A 38 -11.65 8.71 8.02
C LEU A 38 -12.11 7.80 6.88
N ARG A 39 -12.42 6.53 7.18
CA ARG A 39 -12.98 5.58 6.19
C ARG A 39 -14.29 6.08 5.61
N SER A 40 -15.19 6.58 6.45
CA SER A 40 -16.45 7.19 6.00
C SER A 40 -16.27 8.42 5.11
N TRP A 41 -15.17 9.17 5.27
CA TRP A 41 -14.85 10.33 4.45
C TRP A 41 -14.17 9.93 3.13
N GLU A 42 -13.27 8.94 3.18
CA GLU A 42 -12.66 8.31 2.00
C GLU A 42 -13.74 7.70 1.09
N ASP A 43 -14.70 6.97 1.66
CA ASP A 43 -15.84 6.40 0.93
C ASP A 43 -16.71 7.48 0.26
N ALA A 44 -16.88 8.64 0.91
CA ALA A 44 -17.65 9.75 0.38
C ALA A 44 -16.94 10.51 -0.75
N LEU A 45 -15.61 10.61 -0.70
CA LEU A 45 -14.80 11.28 -1.72
C LEU A 45 -14.49 10.40 -2.93
N LEU A 46 -14.29 9.11 -2.71
CA LEU A 46 -13.90 8.15 -3.74
C LEU A 46 -15.11 7.41 -4.35
N GLY A 47 -16.35 7.84 -4.03
CA GLY A 47 -17.57 7.25 -4.57
C GLY A 47 -17.84 5.81 -4.11
N GLY A 48 -17.21 5.39 -3.01
CA GLY A 48 -17.31 4.05 -2.43
C GLY A 48 -18.55 3.85 -1.58
N GLY A 49 -19.74 4.07 -2.13
CA GLY A 49 -20.99 3.70 -1.47
C GLY A 49 -21.10 2.18 -1.35
N LYS A 50 -20.61 1.58 -0.27
CA LYS A 50 -20.88 0.16 0.04
C LYS A 50 -21.46 0.03 1.45
N GLY A 51 -22.75 -0.30 1.45
CA GLY A 51 -23.56 -0.52 2.65
C GLY A 51 -22.93 -1.47 3.66
N ARG A 52 -23.37 -1.27 4.91
CA ARG A 52 -23.09 -2.11 6.07
C ARG A 52 -23.15 -3.60 5.68
N ARG A 53 -22.01 -4.29 5.76
CA ARG A 53 -22.01 -5.75 5.89
C ARG A 53 -22.02 -6.08 7.37
N ASP A 54 -23.24 -6.14 7.90
CA ASP A 54 -23.57 -7.06 8.97
C ASP A 54 -23.33 -8.50 8.46
N GLY A 55 -22.90 -9.39 9.34
CA GLY A 55 -22.96 -10.83 9.08
C GLY A 55 -21.65 -11.50 8.69
N GLY A 56 -21.30 -12.50 9.48
CA GLY A 56 -20.12 -13.34 9.35
C GLY A 56 -19.94 -13.95 7.96
N GLY A 57 -18.68 -14.16 7.62
CA GLY A 57 -18.27 -14.91 6.47
C GLY A 57 -16.79 -15.18 6.62
N GLY A 58 -16.46 -16.38 7.12
CA GLY A 58 -15.13 -16.93 7.03
C GLY A 58 -14.74 -16.99 5.57
N GLY A 59 -14.09 -15.94 5.09
CA GLY A 59 -13.37 -15.99 3.84
C GLY A 59 -12.02 -16.57 4.18
N ASP A 60 -11.84 -17.85 3.87
CA ASP A 60 -10.52 -18.44 3.68
C ASP A 60 -9.67 -17.44 2.89
N LYS A 61 -8.84 -16.70 3.61
CA LYS A 61 -7.65 -16.12 3.02
C LYS A 61 -6.82 -17.33 2.64
N LYS A 62 -7.07 -17.84 1.43
CA LYS A 62 -6.12 -18.58 0.62
C LYS A 62 -4.99 -17.62 0.24
N GLY A 63 -4.44 -16.93 1.23
CA GLY A 63 -3.19 -16.22 1.14
C GLY A 63 -2.13 -17.31 1.12
N SER A 64 -1.39 -17.33 0.02
CA SER A 64 -0.10 -17.99 -0.17
C SER A 64 0.34 -18.86 1.01
N GLY A 65 0.40 -20.19 0.80
CA GLY A 65 1.07 -21.07 1.75
C GLY A 65 2.37 -20.42 2.22
N LYS A 66 2.59 -20.39 3.55
CA LYS A 66 3.77 -19.74 4.13
C LYS A 66 5.02 -20.23 3.41
N HIS A 67 5.86 -19.31 2.95
CA HIS A 67 7.15 -19.65 2.35
C HIS A 67 7.97 -20.49 3.33
N ARG A 68 8.55 -21.58 2.82
CA ARG A 68 9.45 -22.49 3.54
C ARG A 68 10.89 -22.08 3.28
N GLU A 69 11.78 -22.49 4.18
CA GLU A 69 13.22 -22.33 3.99
C GLU A 69 13.63 -22.92 2.64
N GLY A 70 14.34 -22.15 1.83
CA GLY A 70 14.76 -22.55 0.48
C GLY A 70 13.75 -22.24 -0.63
N ASP A 71 12.55 -21.75 -0.33
CA ASP A 71 11.57 -21.39 -1.36
C ASP A 71 12.06 -20.20 -2.20
N ILE A 72 11.92 -20.30 -3.53
CA ILE A 72 12.20 -19.19 -4.42
C ILE A 72 11.01 -18.22 -4.42
N VAL A 73 11.27 -16.97 -4.05
CA VAL A 73 10.25 -15.92 -4.01
C VAL A 73 9.75 -15.64 -5.43
N GLY A 74 8.43 -15.67 -5.60
CA GLY A 74 7.78 -15.35 -6.88
C GLY A 74 7.86 -16.45 -7.95
N GLN A 75 8.37 -17.64 -7.66
CA GLN A 75 8.51 -18.73 -8.65
C GLN A 75 7.18 -19.13 -9.30
N HIS A 76 6.07 -19.05 -8.55
CA HIS A 76 4.73 -19.38 -9.03
C HIS A 76 3.87 -18.14 -9.31
N ALA A 77 4.49 -16.95 -9.38
CA ALA A 77 3.77 -15.74 -9.74
C ALA A 77 3.39 -15.80 -11.23
N ALA A 78 2.16 -15.40 -11.53
CA ALA A 78 1.74 -15.23 -12.91
C ALA A 78 2.53 -14.08 -13.56
N LYS A 79 2.72 -14.18 -14.88
CA LYS A 79 3.32 -13.11 -15.68
C LYS A 79 2.49 -11.83 -15.55
N ILE A 80 3.16 -10.68 -15.51
CA ILE A 80 2.52 -9.37 -15.48
C ILE A 80 1.83 -9.12 -16.83
N GLY A 81 0.53 -8.80 -16.80
CA GLY A 81 -0.26 -8.50 -17.99
C GLY A 81 -0.12 -7.04 -18.46
N SER A 82 -0.63 -6.77 -19.66
CA SER A 82 -0.58 -5.45 -20.31
C SER A 82 -1.45 -4.38 -19.64
N GLU A 83 -2.38 -4.79 -18.78
CA GLU A 83 -3.18 -3.91 -17.94
C GLU A 83 -2.37 -3.25 -16.81
N ASN A 84 -1.16 -3.73 -16.52
CA ASN A 84 -0.32 -3.18 -15.48
C ASN A 84 0.24 -1.80 -15.88
N VAL A 85 0.12 -0.81 -14.99
CA VAL A 85 0.59 0.56 -15.23
C VAL A 85 2.10 0.61 -15.51
N GLY A 86 2.91 -0.16 -14.78
CA GLY A 86 4.36 -0.22 -15.02
C GLY A 86 4.71 -0.82 -16.39
N TYR A 87 3.97 -1.84 -16.82
CA TYR A 87 4.13 -2.43 -18.16
C TYR A 87 3.82 -1.40 -19.26
N GLN A 88 2.73 -0.64 -19.12
CA GLN A 88 2.36 0.41 -20.07
C GLN A 88 3.38 1.55 -20.12
N LEU A 89 3.90 1.96 -18.95
CA LEU A 89 4.93 2.99 -18.88
C LEU A 89 6.24 2.55 -19.57
N LEU A 90 6.66 1.30 -19.37
CA LEU A 90 7.83 0.76 -20.08
C LEU A 90 7.61 0.77 -21.59
N GLN A 91 6.44 0.33 -22.07
CA GLN A 91 6.09 0.42 -23.49
C GLN A 91 6.13 1.84 -24.04
N ALA A 92 5.60 2.82 -23.30
CA ALA A 92 5.64 4.22 -23.69
C ALA A 92 7.08 4.77 -23.81
N MET A 93 8.03 4.20 -23.05
CA MET A 93 9.45 4.54 -23.11
C MET A 93 10.21 3.79 -24.21
N GLY A 94 9.52 3.01 -25.04
CA GLY A 94 10.10 2.27 -26.16
C GLY A 94 10.62 0.87 -25.81
N TRP A 95 10.30 0.34 -24.63
CA TRP A 95 10.60 -1.05 -24.26
C TRP A 95 9.49 -1.98 -24.77
N SER A 96 9.84 -3.04 -25.49
CA SER A 96 8.88 -4.08 -25.89
C SER A 96 9.10 -5.37 -25.08
N GLU A 97 8.07 -6.22 -25.04
CA GLU A 97 8.14 -7.45 -24.29
C GLU A 97 9.24 -8.38 -24.83
N GLY A 98 10.18 -8.76 -23.96
CA GLY A 98 11.37 -9.54 -24.33
C GLY A 98 12.61 -8.69 -24.58
N ASP A 99 12.48 -7.36 -24.63
CA ASP A 99 13.64 -6.48 -24.74
C ASP A 99 14.46 -6.46 -23.45
N ARG A 100 15.77 -6.52 -23.62
CA ARG A 100 16.73 -6.31 -22.54
C ARG A 100 16.94 -4.81 -22.34
N MET A 101 16.92 -4.35 -21.09
CA MET A 101 17.15 -2.95 -20.77
C MET A 101 18.64 -2.67 -20.54
N GLY A 102 19.11 -1.47 -20.90
CA GLY A 102 20.48 -0.99 -20.65
C GLY A 102 21.37 -0.98 -21.88
N VAL A 103 22.37 -0.08 -21.86
CA VAL A 103 23.25 0.25 -23.00
C VAL A 103 24.08 -0.94 -23.48
N THR A 104 24.48 -1.83 -22.57
CA THR A 104 25.33 -2.99 -22.87
C THR A 104 24.56 -4.32 -22.91
N GLY A 105 23.22 -4.26 -22.97
CA GLY A 105 22.36 -5.44 -22.87
C GLY A 105 22.32 -5.97 -21.43
N GLY A 106 21.28 -5.57 -20.68
CA GLY A 106 21.09 -6.01 -19.29
C GLY A 106 20.59 -7.45 -19.16
N LEU A 107 20.11 -7.77 -17.96
CA LEU A 107 19.63 -9.10 -17.61
C LEU A 107 18.37 -9.46 -18.41
N GLU A 108 18.34 -10.68 -18.94
CA GLU A 108 17.19 -11.22 -19.69
C GLU A 108 16.06 -11.67 -18.76
N ALA A 109 16.41 -12.24 -17.60
CA ALA A 109 15.46 -12.73 -16.62
C ALA A 109 15.76 -12.13 -15.23
N PRO A 110 14.74 -11.97 -14.36
CA PRO A 110 14.94 -11.53 -12.99
C PRO A 110 15.86 -12.48 -12.21
N ILE A 111 16.64 -11.92 -11.29
CA ILE A 111 17.43 -12.72 -10.34
C ILE A 111 16.46 -13.28 -9.29
N HIS A 112 16.58 -14.58 -9.03
CA HIS A 112 15.77 -15.26 -8.01
C HIS A 112 16.30 -14.97 -6.60
N ALA A 113 15.37 -14.72 -5.68
CA ALA A 113 15.67 -14.61 -4.26
C ALA A 113 15.18 -15.87 -3.53
N VAL A 114 16.03 -16.43 -2.67
CA VAL A 114 15.71 -17.62 -1.85
C VAL A 114 15.26 -17.18 -0.46
N PHE A 115 14.15 -17.71 0.02
CA PHE A 115 13.60 -17.38 1.32
C PHE A 115 14.37 -18.08 2.44
N LYS A 116 14.79 -17.30 3.43
CA LYS A 116 15.42 -17.76 4.66
C LYS A 116 14.56 -17.36 5.86
N ALA A 117 14.02 -18.36 6.55
CA ALA A 117 13.23 -18.21 7.76
C ALA A 117 14.10 -18.38 9.02
N THR A 118 15.16 -19.19 8.93
CA THR A 118 16.02 -19.52 10.07
C THR A 118 17.04 -18.42 10.36
N LYS A 119 17.41 -18.27 11.64
CA LYS A 119 18.46 -17.33 12.09
C LYS A 119 19.87 -17.95 12.09
N LEU A 120 20.03 -19.14 11.52
CA LEU A 120 21.31 -19.82 11.44
C LEU A 120 22.28 -19.04 10.53
N GLY A 121 23.58 -19.31 10.63
CA GLY A 121 24.61 -18.65 9.81
C GLY A 121 24.38 -18.84 8.30
N LEU A 122 25.05 -18.04 7.47
CA LEU A 122 25.16 -18.36 6.05
C LEU A 122 26.05 -19.59 5.89
N GLY A 123 25.53 -20.67 5.29
CA GLY A 123 26.29 -21.90 5.03
C GLY A 123 26.40 -22.88 6.20
N SER A 124 25.70 -22.67 7.32
CA SER A 124 25.62 -23.69 8.38
C SER A 124 24.65 -24.79 7.95
N ILE A 125 25.21 -25.95 7.60
CA ILE A 125 24.53 -27.25 7.49
C ILE A 125 24.27 -27.85 8.87
#